data_AF-A0A382I0X7-F1
#
_entry.id   AF-A0A382I0X7-F1
#
_cell.length_a   1.000
_cell.length_b   1.000
_cell.length_c   1.000
_cell.angle_alpha   90.00
_cell.angle_beta   90.00
_cell.angle_gamma   90.00
#
_symmetry.space_group_name_H-M   'P 1'
#
loop_
_entity.id
_entity.type
_entity.pdbx_description
1 polymer ?
#
loop_
_entity_poly.entity_id
_entity_poly.type
_entity_poly.pdbx_seq_one_letter_code
_entity_poly.pdbx_strand_id
1 'polypeptide(L)'
;HADHVWRVTAWNMSYNISVKFDGIETPHIRWHWVKRGIELIRDGGLKYNSHSAHLYHELAWHFQHKVGHNLDDAHRFYKSAWCAEMMHDPGPDGRRNTEDDMRGGGVIGTRRDGYLDLLDPQTDQARHRLKRLVEVFKMTPEKMKAVDDLWGPLEWRLPDAHAIYWAQQGIEDVTGRFDLNGDGILNLDEEKAAGGDFLKLRRIIYQALQQACMQGRLISHPPNFNYGWNVDLVGRANDSYEKQMEAKREEDTASNTDTGLAEHMSTGHKNFLRSAVYFLYVYNRKDDAAKWYKYMVDLYPQSIPVPGLSLDEYCVSRVQEDAGETDHNQTKAVIGGLLLQAFQNAAIGEDDQFLGHKALAIQLHNRFEKEIGISTKRVGLPPFEMLERQVLEDLFRPNSPYMHPVLLEQLRLVLKLPEEYGKDLEPFPDPQQPLLGPAPEPVPEG
;
A
#
# COMPACT_ATOMS: atom_id res chain seq x y z
N HIS A 1 -1.27 32.83 8.37
CA HIS A 1 -2.38 32.49 9.29
C HIS A 1 -3.76 32.52 8.61
N ALA A 2 -3.90 31.91 7.43
CA ALA A 2 -5.20 31.72 6.77
C ALA A 2 -5.44 30.25 6.36
N ASP A 3 -4.57 29.35 6.83
CA ASP A 3 -4.58 27.90 6.62
C ASP A 3 -5.54 27.17 7.57
N HIS A 4 -5.62 27.62 8.84
CA HIS A 4 -6.46 27.02 9.88
C HIS A 4 -7.93 26.83 9.47
N VAL A 5 -8.53 27.76 8.72
CA VAL A 5 -9.93 27.63 8.27
C VAL A 5 -10.11 26.44 7.32
N TRP A 6 -9.17 26.20 6.40
CA TRP A 6 -9.20 25.06 5.50
C TRP A 6 -9.05 23.75 6.26
N ARG A 7 -8.12 23.71 7.23
CA ARG A 7 -7.90 22.54 8.11
C ARG A 7 -9.17 22.17 8.88
N VAL A 8 -9.74 23.12 9.62
CA VAL A 8 -10.93 22.88 10.45
C VAL A 8 -12.15 22.51 9.60
N THR A 9 -12.36 23.16 8.45
CA THR A 9 -13.49 22.83 7.57
C THR A 9 -13.32 21.46 6.93
N ALA A 10 -12.14 21.13 6.40
CA ALA A 10 -11.86 19.82 5.82
C ALA A 10 -11.93 18.70 6.86
N TRP A 11 -11.41 18.93 8.08
CA TRP A 11 -11.55 18.00 9.19
C TRP A 11 -13.02 17.77 9.56
N ASN A 12 -13.82 18.84 9.64
CA ASN A 12 -15.25 18.71 9.91
C ASN A 12 -15.96 17.87 8.85
N MET A 13 -15.65 18.08 7.57
CA MET A 13 -16.21 17.28 6.47
C MET A 13 -15.77 15.81 6.57
N SER A 14 -14.46 15.56 6.60
CA SER A 14 -13.88 14.22 6.52
C SER A 14 -14.05 13.40 7.80
N TYR A 15 -14.03 14.00 8.99
CA TYR A 15 -14.03 13.29 10.28
C TYR A 15 -15.30 13.47 11.09
N ASN A 16 -15.96 14.64 11.08
CA ASN A 16 -17.10 14.90 11.97
C ASN A 16 -18.47 14.72 11.29
N ILE A 17 -18.57 15.05 10.01
CA ILE A 17 -19.79 14.94 9.19
C ILE A 17 -19.86 13.57 8.52
N SER A 18 -18.77 13.09 7.90
CA SER A 18 -18.78 11.78 7.22
C SER A 18 -19.18 10.62 8.14
N VAL A 19 -18.83 10.66 9.43
CA VAL A 19 -19.15 9.63 10.44
C VAL A 19 -20.60 9.69 10.95
N LYS A 20 -21.44 10.61 10.43
CA LYS A 20 -22.89 10.68 10.73
C LYS A 20 -23.74 9.85 9.77
N PHE A 21 -23.14 9.36 8.69
CA PHE A 21 -23.76 8.44 7.74
C PHE A 21 -23.20 7.04 7.97
N ASP A 22 -24.00 6.01 7.69
CA ASP A 22 -23.59 4.62 7.88
C ASP A 22 -22.53 4.20 6.86
N GLY A 23 -21.47 3.52 7.32
CA GLY A 23 -20.34 3.12 6.47
C GLY A 23 -20.51 1.83 5.68
N ILE A 24 -21.62 1.12 5.86
CA ILE A 24 -21.96 -0.11 5.14
C ILE A 24 -23.12 0.16 4.18
N GLU A 25 -24.19 0.81 4.64
CA GLU A 25 -25.36 1.18 3.84
C GLU A 25 -25.11 2.41 2.95
N THR A 26 -24.38 3.41 3.46
CA THR A 26 -24.15 4.69 2.76
C THR A 26 -22.67 5.11 2.56
N PRO A 27 -21.72 4.19 2.29
CA PRO A 27 -20.30 4.52 2.18
C PRO A 27 -19.99 5.55 1.09
N HIS A 28 -20.80 5.61 0.03
CA HIS A 28 -20.69 6.59 -1.04
C HIS A 28 -20.96 8.03 -0.56
N ILE A 29 -21.87 8.23 0.40
CA ILE A 29 -22.13 9.55 1.02
C ILE A 29 -20.94 9.95 1.90
N ARG A 30 -20.41 9.00 2.68
CA ARG A 30 -19.20 9.21 3.48
C ARG A 30 -18.01 9.58 2.61
N TRP A 31 -17.81 8.85 1.52
CA TRP A 31 -16.75 9.12 0.54
C TRP A 31 -16.90 10.51 -0.09
N HIS A 32 -18.11 10.95 -0.43
CA HIS A 32 -18.33 12.30 -0.93
C HIS A 32 -17.78 13.37 0.04
N TRP A 33 -18.09 13.28 1.33
CA TRP A 33 -17.58 14.21 2.33
C TRP A 33 -16.06 14.13 2.52
N VAL A 34 -15.47 12.92 2.54
CA VAL A 34 -14.02 12.71 2.66
C VAL A 34 -13.27 13.26 1.45
N LYS A 35 -13.72 12.92 0.23
CA LYS A 35 -13.13 13.43 -1.02
C LYS A 35 -13.20 14.95 -1.07
N ARG A 36 -14.34 15.55 -0.67
CA ARG A 36 -14.53 17.00 -0.64
C ARG A 36 -13.65 17.69 0.41
N GLY A 37 -13.33 17.05 1.54
CA GLY A 37 -12.33 17.55 2.48
C GLY A 37 -10.91 17.53 1.92
N ILE A 38 -10.53 16.47 1.21
CA ILE A 38 -9.24 16.36 0.48
C ILE A 38 -9.14 17.45 -0.60
N GLU A 39 -10.16 17.57 -1.46
CA GLU A 39 -10.28 18.62 -2.49
C GLU A 39 -10.20 20.03 -1.86
N LEU A 40 -10.82 20.26 -0.71
CA LEU A 40 -10.80 21.55 -0.02
C LEU A 40 -9.38 21.96 0.44
N ILE A 41 -8.61 21.03 1.02
CA ILE A 41 -7.21 21.30 1.42
C ILE A 41 -6.35 21.51 0.18
N ARG A 42 -6.46 20.64 -0.82
CA ARG A 42 -5.57 20.60 -1.98
C ARG A 42 -5.83 21.71 -2.99
N ASP A 43 -7.09 21.93 -3.37
CA ASP A 43 -7.49 22.82 -4.47
C ASP A 43 -7.79 24.25 -3.98
N GLY A 44 -8.17 24.38 -2.71
CA GLY A 44 -8.42 25.65 -2.03
C GLY A 44 -7.27 26.04 -1.09
N GLY A 45 -7.05 25.25 -0.04
CA GLY A 45 -6.08 25.55 1.02
C GLY A 45 -4.67 25.82 0.50
N LEU A 46 -4.05 24.84 -0.15
CA LEU A 46 -2.70 24.93 -0.70
C LEU A 46 -2.60 25.94 -1.86
N LYS A 47 -3.68 26.17 -2.62
CA LYS A 47 -3.71 27.21 -3.65
C LYS A 47 -3.49 28.62 -3.08
N TYR A 48 -4.04 28.91 -1.89
CA TYR A 48 -3.90 30.22 -1.24
C TYR A 48 -2.82 30.25 -0.14
N ASN A 49 -2.28 29.09 0.25
CA ASN A 49 -1.29 28.94 1.32
C ASN A 49 -0.26 27.87 0.91
N SER A 50 0.38 28.04 -0.25
CA SER A 50 1.31 27.07 -0.86
C SER A 50 2.47 26.64 0.02
N HIS A 51 2.81 27.46 1.02
CA HIS A 51 3.94 27.28 1.93
C HIS A 51 3.53 26.82 3.34
N SER A 52 2.30 26.34 3.52
CA SER A 52 1.82 25.83 4.82
C SER A 52 2.15 24.36 5.02
N ALA A 53 3.17 24.09 5.85
CA ALA A 53 3.51 22.75 6.32
C ALA A 53 2.29 22.04 6.94
N HIS A 54 1.44 22.78 7.68
CA HIS A 54 0.21 22.25 8.24
C HIS A 54 -0.76 21.70 7.19
N LEU A 55 -0.89 22.35 6.02
CA LEU A 55 -1.82 21.89 4.98
C LEU A 55 -1.28 20.68 4.22
N TYR A 56 0.03 20.62 3.97
CA TYR A 56 0.66 19.42 3.43
C TYR A 56 0.51 18.25 4.41
N HIS A 57 0.74 18.48 5.71
CA HIS A 57 0.54 17.47 6.76
C HIS A 57 -0.90 16.98 6.79
N GLU A 58 -1.89 17.89 6.82
CA GLU A 58 -3.31 17.51 6.86
C GLU A 58 -3.77 16.79 5.61
N LEU A 59 -3.31 17.20 4.43
CA LEU A 59 -3.61 16.51 3.17
C LEU A 59 -3.05 15.08 3.17
N ALA A 60 -1.78 14.94 3.55
CA ALA A 60 -1.12 13.64 3.66
C ALA A 60 -1.75 12.77 4.74
N TRP A 61 -2.17 13.35 5.88
CA TRP A 61 -2.90 12.68 6.97
C TRP A 61 -4.29 12.21 6.52
N HIS A 62 -5.00 12.97 5.68
CA HIS A 62 -6.27 12.49 5.11
C HIS A 62 -6.06 11.24 4.24
N PHE A 63 -5.01 11.20 3.41
CA PHE A 63 -4.68 9.99 2.66
C PHE A 63 -4.23 8.84 3.57
N GLN A 64 -3.30 9.09 4.50
CA GLN A 64 -2.70 8.10 5.39
C GLN A 64 -3.71 7.51 6.40
N HIS A 65 -4.37 8.37 7.16
CA HIS A 65 -5.23 7.99 8.28
C HIS A 65 -6.68 7.73 7.84
N LYS A 66 -7.29 8.63 7.07
CA LYS A 66 -8.74 8.54 6.76
C LYS A 66 -9.04 7.57 5.61
N VAL A 67 -8.19 7.51 4.59
CA VAL A 67 -8.38 6.65 3.40
C VAL A 67 -7.54 5.37 3.49
N GLY A 68 -6.27 5.48 3.89
CA GLY A 68 -5.31 4.38 3.97
C GLY A 68 -5.50 3.47 5.19
N HIS A 69 -5.72 4.00 6.38
CA HIS A 69 -5.83 3.17 7.58
C HIS A 69 -7.16 2.39 7.67
N ASN A 70 -7.12 1.24 8.33
CA ASN A 70 -8.29 0.39 8.60
C ASN A 70 -9.10 0.78 9.86
N LEU A 71 -9.05 2.05 10.29
CA LEU A 71 -9.76 2.52 11.50
C LEU A 71 -11.19 3.02 11.21
N ASP A 72 -11.47 3.42 9.97
CA ASP A 72 -12.80 3.82 9.53
C ASP A 72 -13.52 2.61 8.93
N ASP A 73 -14.76 2.36 9.34
CA ASP A 73 -15.59 1.25 8.89
C ASP A 73 -15.85 1.24 7.37
N ALA A 74 -15.83 2.42 6.70
CA ALA A 74 -15.96 2.53 5.25
C ALA A 74 -14.60 2.58 4.50
N HIS A 75 -13.46 2.34 5.18
CA HIS A 75 -12.12 2.46 4.58
C HIS A 75 -11.94 1.66 3.28
N ARG A 76 -12.45 0.42 3.21
CA ARG A 76 -12.38 -0.41 1.99
C ARG A 76 -13.08 0.25 0.80
N PHE A 77 -14.21 0.92 1.04
CA PHE A 77 -14.90 1.67 0.01
C PHE A 77 -14.09 2.90 -0.42
N TYR A 78 -13.51 3.66 0.50
CA TYR A 78 -12.69 4.84 0.14
C TYR A 78 -11.50 4.44 -0.74
N LYS A 79 -10.77 3.37 -0.38
CA LYS A 79 -9.67 2.83 -1.18
C LYS A 79 -10.13 2.37 -2.56
N SER A 80 -11.25 1.64 -2.63
CA SER A 80 -11.86 1.19 -3.89
C SER A 80 -12.26 2.36 -4.78
N ALA A 81 -12.92 3.36 -4.21
CA ALA A 81 -13.37 4.55 -4.92
C ALA A 81 -12.19 5.41 -5.41
N TRP A 82 -11.13 5.57 -4.59
CA TRP A 82 -9.91 6.24 -5.01
C TRP A 82 -9.19 5.48 -6.14
N CYS A 83 -9.03 4.17 -6.00
CA CYS A 83 -8.49 3.31 -7.05
C CYS A 83 -9.26 3.46 -8.36
N ALA A 84 -10.60 3.50 -8.29
CA ALA A 84 -11.43 3.76 -9.46
C ALA A 84 -11.16 5.14 -10.07
N GLU A 85 -11.02 6.22 -9.29
CA GLU A 85 -10.67 7.56 -9.81
C GLU A 85 -9.30 7.59 -10.53
N MET A 86 -8.30 6.87 -10.04
CA MET A 86 -6.97 6.80 -10.68
C MET A 86 -6.96 5.93 -11.95
N MET A 87 -7.76 4.87 -11.99
CA MET A 87 -7.82 3.91 -13.11
C MET A 87 -8.78 4.32 -14.23
N HIS A 88 -9.79 5.14 -13.93
CA HIS A 88 -10.89 5.46 -14.84
C HIS A 88 -10.79 6.90 -15.39
N ASP A 89 -11.07 7.05 -16.68
CA ASP A 89 -11.43 8.32 -17.30
C ASP A 89 -12.94 8.34 -17.61
N PRO A 90 -13.71 9.31 -17.08
CA PRO A 90 -15.10 9.54 -17.47
C PRO A 90 -15.23 10.27 -18.82
N GLY A 91 -14.11 10.52 -19.52
CA GLY A 91 -14.12 11.14 -20.84
C GLY A 91 -14.51 12.62 -20.84
N PRO A 92 -14.75 13.21 -22.03
CA PRO A 92 -14.95 14.64 -22.19
C PRO A 92 -16.23 15.19 -21.55
N ASP A 93 -17.28 14.37 -21.41
CA ASP A 93 -18.55 14.77 -20.79
C ASP A 93 -18.50 14.77 -19.25
N GLY A 94 -17.46 14.15 -18.67
CA GLY A 94 -17.20 14.08 -17.24
C GLY A 94 -18.16 13.16 -16.47
N ARG A 95 -18.94 12.32 -17.15
CA ARG A 95 -19.92 11.42 -16.56
C ARG A 95 -19.41 9.99 -16.55
N ARG A 96 -19.75 9.25 -15.50
CA ARG A 96 -19.39 7.82 -15.38
C ARG A 96 -20.51 6.93 -15.90
N ASN A 97 -20.15 5.80 -16.49
CA ASN A 97 -21.01 4.82 -17.16
C ASN A 97 -21.68 5.36 -18.43
N THR A 98 -20.95 6.15 -19.21
CA THR A 98 -21.33 6.57 -20.58
C THR A 98 -20.53 5.79 -21.63
N GLU A 99 -20.74 6.06 -22.92
CA GLU A 99 -19.92 5.49 -24.01
C GLU A 99 -18.50 6.09 -24.04
N ASP A 100 -18.29 7.24 -23.40
CA ASP A 100 -16.99 7.91 -23.27
C ASP A 100 -16.11 7.34 -22.13
N ASP A 101 -16.62 6.37 -21.35
CA ASP A 101 -15.93 5.71 -20.21
C ASP A 101 -14.67 4.94 -20.66
N MET A 102 -13.48 5.42 -20.29
CA MET A 102 -12.24 4.63 -20.40
C MET A 102 -11.89 3.99 -19.06
N ARG A 103 -12.35 2.75 -18.82
CA ARG A 103 -12.22 2.04 -17.52
C ARG A 103 -10.78 1.66 -17.13
N GLY A 104 -9.87 1.54 -18.10
CA GLY A 104 -8.43 1.39 -17.89
C GLY A 104 -7.60 2.59 -18.37
N GLY A 105 -8.26 3.66 -18.85
CA GLY A 105 -7.61 4.83 -19.45
C GLY A 105 -7.46 6.03 -18.53
N GLY A 106 -7.71 5.86 -17.22
CA GLY A 106 -7.53 6.91 -16.23
C GLY A 106 -6.08 7.34 -16.06
N VAL A 107 -5.86 8.29 -15.16
CA VAL A 107 -4.56 8.96 -15.00
C VAL A 107 -3.41 7.98 -14.81
N ILE A 108 -3.59 6.94 -13.99
CA ILE A 108 -2.57 5.89 -13.78
C ILE A 108 -2.85 4.64 -14.64
N GLY A 109 -4.10 4.43 -15.04
CA GLY A 109 -4.49 3.28 -15.86
C GLY A 109 -4.32 1.95 -15.13
N THR A 110 -3.92 0.90 -15.85
CA THR A 110 -3.83 -0.49 -15.33
C THR A 110 -2.47 -0.85 -14.70
N ARG A 111 -1.48 0.04 -14.76
CA ARG A 111 -0.12 -0.18 -14.24
C ARG A 111 0.14 0.62 -12.97
N ARG A 112 0.91 0.09 -12.00
CA ARG A 112 1.29 0.84 -10.78
C ARG A 112 2.07 2.12 -11.11
N ASP A 113 2.88 2.06 -12.16
CA ASP A 113 3.84 3.04 -12.65
C ASP A 113 3.35 3.80 -13.90
N GLY A 114 2.05 3.74 -14.21
CA GLY A 114 1.49 4.32 -15.44
C GLY A 114 1.62 5.85 -15.57
N TYR A 115 2.11 6.55 -14.54
CA TYR A 115 2.51 7.96 -14.65
C TYR A 115 3.76 8.16 -15.53
N LEU A 116 4.58 7.12 -15.73
CA LEU A 116 5.76 7.20 -16.61
C LEU A 116 5.38 7.53 -18.05
N ASP A 117 4.22 7.05 -18.52
CA ASP A 117 3.65 7.39 -19.83
C ASP A 117 3.34 8.89 -20.00
N LEU A 118 3.31 9.64 -18.89
CA LEU A 118 2.92 11.05 -18.83
C LEU A 118 4.10 12.01 -18.74
N LEU A 119 5.33 11.50 -18.54
CA LEU A 119 6.56 12.30 -18.55
C LEU A 119 6.85 12.89 -19.94
N ASP A 120 6.48 12.17 -21.00
CA ASP A 120 6.60 12.62 -22.40
C ASP A 120 5.42 12.07 -23.24
N PRO A 121 4.23 12.70 -23.15
CA PRO A 121 2.97 12.12 -23.60
C PRO A 121 2.78 12.15 -25.13
N GLN A 122 3.15 11.05 -25.79
CA GLN A 122 3.10 10.91 -27.26
C GLN A 122 1.69 10.84 -27.85
N THR A 123 0.73 10.24 -27.13
CA THR A 123 -0.66 10.04 -27.62
C THR A 123 -1.63 11.07 -27.06
N ASP A 124 -2.77 11.31 -27.74
CA ASP A 124 -3.82 12.19 -27.22
C ASP A 124 -4.41 11.68 -25.90
N GLN A 125 -4.48 10.35 -25.73
CA GLN A 125 -4.87 9.73 -24.47
C GLN A 125 -3.87 10.05 -23.35
N ALA A 126 -2.55 9.97 -23.62
CA ALA A 126 -1.52 10.35 -22.65
C ALA A 126 -1.59 11.86 -22.31
N ARG A 127 -1.81 12.72 -23.31
CA ARG A 127 -2.02 14.17 -23.10
C ARG A 127 -3.28 14.44 -22.25
N HIS A 128 -4.37 13.72 -22.46
CA HIS A 128 -5.58 13.82 -21.64
C HIS A 128 -5.35 13.35 -20.20
N ARG A 129 -4.68 12.20 -20.02
CA ARG A 129 -4.29 11.65 -18.72
C ARG A 129 -3.39 12.62 -17.95
N LEU A 130 -2.39 13.23 -18.60
CA LEU A 130 -1.53 14.26 -18.00
C LEU A 130 -2.34 15.50 -17.59
N LYS A 131 -3.21 16.01 -18.48
CA LYS A 131 -4.08 17.14 -18.16
C LYS A 131 -4.93 16.86 -16.93
N ARG A 132 -5.52 15.66 -16.81
CA ARG A 132 -6.27 15.25 -15.62
C ARG A 132 -5.39 15.10 -14.37
N LEU A 133 -4.17 14.56 -14.47
CA LEU A 133 -3.21 14.50 -13.34
C LEU A 133 -2.97 15.89 -12.75
N VAL A 134 -2.69 16.87 -13.60
CA VAL A 134 -2.38 18.25 -13.22
C VAL A 134 -3.63 19.01 -12.78
N GLU A 135 -4.72 18.96 -13.55
CA GLU A 135 -5.92 19.77 -13.29
C GLU A 135 -6.85 19.18 -12.22
N VAL A 136 -6.99 17.86 -12.13
CA VAL A 136 -7.94 17.17 -11.23
C VAL A 136 -7.25 16.59 -10.00
N PHE A 137 -6.03 16.05 -10.15
CA PHE A 137 -5.30 15.44 -9.02
C PHE A 137 -4.29 16.39 -8.37
N LYS A 138 -3.93 17.50 -9.04
CA LYS A 138 -2.91 18.50 -8.65
C LYS A 138 -1.51 17.91 -8.48
N MET A 139 -1.21 16.87 -9.23
CA MET A 139 0.06 16.15 -9.19
C MET A 139 0.81 16.31 -10.52
N THR A 140 2.11 16.03 -10.54
CA THR A 140 2.89 16.00 -11.79
C THR A 140 3.70 14.69 -11.88
N PRO A 141 3.92 14.14 -13.09
CA PRO A 141 4.58 12.84 -13.22
C PRO A 141 6.06 12.89 -12.84
N GLU A 142 6.72 14.05 -12.94
CA GLU A 142 8.11 14.24 -12.51
C GLU A 142 8.23 14.12 -10.99
N LYS A 143 7.29 14.74 -10.25
CA LYS A 143 7.24 14.63 -8.79
C LYS A 143 6.85 13.22 -8.34
N MET A 144 5.95 12.54 -9.06
CA MET A 144 5.65 11.13 -8.82
C MET A 144 6.90 10.26 -9.02
N LYS A 145 7.66 10.49 -10.10
CA LYS A 145 8.93 9.80 -10.34
C LYS A 145 9.94 10.04 -9.22
N ALA A 146 10.15 11.30 -8.81
CA ALA A 146 11.08 11.64 -7.74
C ALA A 146 10.69 10.99 -6.40
N VAL A 147 9.38 10.87 -6.12
CA VAL A 147 8.87 10.15 -4.94
C VAL A 147 9.12 8.64 -5.05
N ASP A 148 8.96 8.02 -6.22
CA ASP A 148 9.29 6.61 -6.43
C ASP A 148 10.81 6.33 -6.38
N ASP A 149 11.64 7.23 -6.91
CA ASP A 149 13.09 7.12 -6.86
C ASP A 149 13.61 7.11 -5.40
N LEU A 150 12.94 7.86 -4.52
CA LEU A 150 13.22 7.90 -3.07
C LEU A 150 12.60 6.73 -2.30
N TRP A 151 11.32 6.42 -2.56
CA TRP A 151 10.46 5.64 -1.65
C TRP A 151 9.76 4.44 -2.30
N GLY A 152 9.89 4.28 -3.61
CA GLY A 152 9.18 3.27 -4.40
C GLY A 152 9.79 1.86 -4.39
N PRO A 153 9.09 0.88 -5.00
CA PRO A 153 8.00 1.08 -5.97
C PRO A 153 6.61 1.20 -5.33
N LEU A 154 6.00 2.38 -5.42
CA LEU A 154 4.68 2.67 -4.86
C LEU A 154 3.54 2.20 -5.79
N GLU A 155 2.37 1.97 -5.19
CA GLU A 155 1.13 1.70 -5.93
C GLU A 155 0.31 2.99 -6.02
N TRP A 156 0.48 3.72 -7.12
CA TRP A 156 -0.17 5.02 -7.35
C TRP A 156 -1.67 4.95 -7.59
N ARG A 157 -2.30 3.76 -7.53
CA ARG A 157 -3.77 3.63 -7.46
C ARG A 157 -4.29 3.58 -6.02
N LEU A 158 -3.41 3.48 -5.02
CA LEU A 158 -3.74 3.38 -3.59
C LEU A 158 -3.38 4.67 -2.83
N PRO A 159 -4.06 4.95 -1.69
CA PRO A 159 -3.90 6.23 -0.98
C PRO A 159 -2.52 6.41 -0.34
N ASP A 160 -1.82 5.34 0.04
CA ASP A 160 -0.56 5.42 0.76
C ASP A 160 0.52 6.14 -0.07
N ALA A 161 0.54 5.93 -1.39
CA ALA A 161 1.42 6.65 -2.31
C ALA A 161 1.15 8.17 -2.34
N HIS A 162 -0.11 8.57 -2.16
CA HIS A 162 -0.53 9.98 -2.15
C HIS A 162 -0.18 10.64 -0.81
N ALA A 163 -0.29 9.92 0.30
CA ALA A 163 0.23 10.38 1.59
C ALA A 163 1.73 10.68 1.50
N ILE A 164 2.51 9.77 0.93
CA ILE A 164 3.96 9.95 0.73
C ILE A 164 4.23 11.15 -0.20
N TYR A 165 3.52 11.27 -1.33
CA TYR A 165 3.66 12.39 -2.27
C TYR A 165 3.44 13.75 -1.59
N TRP A 166 2.33 13.93 -0.87
CA TRP A 166 1.98 15.21 -0.27
C TRP A 166 2.83 15.54 0.96
N ALA A 167 3.25 14.53 1.74
CA ALA A 167 4.22 14.71 2.81
C ALA A 167 5.60 15.11 2.24
N GLN A 168 6.08 14.42 1.20
CA GLN A 168 7.35 14.71 0.54
C GLN A 168 7.35 16.09 -0.15
N GLN A 169 6.23 16.54 -0.70
CA GLN A 169 6.06 17.90 -1.21
C GLN A 169 6.17 18.94 -0.09
N GLY A 170 5.57 18.69 1.07
CA GLY A 170 5.68 19.57 2.24
C GLY A 170 7.08 19.59 2.85
N ILE A 171 7.78 18.46 2.86
CA ILE A 171 9.18 18.37 3.31
C ILE A 171 10.07 19.24 2.44
N GLU A 172 10.00 19.10 1.11
CA GLU A 172 10.83 19.89 0.17
C GLU A 172 10.51 21.40 0.20
N ASP A 173 9.23 21.77 0.36
CA ASP A 173 8.84 23.17 0.51
C ASP A 173 9.36 23.78 1.83
N VAL A 174 9.47 22.98 2.89
CA VAL A 174 10.03 23.42 4.17
C VAL A 174 11.56 23.48 4.11
N THR A 175 12.25 22.41 3.68
CA THR A 175 13.72 22.42 3.61
C THR A 175 14.21 23.50 2.66
N GLY A 176 13.62 23.63 1.45
CA GLY A 176 13.98 24.67 0.47
C GLY A 176 13.79 26.12 0.93
N ARG A 177 13.21 26.36 2.12
CA ARG A 177 13.03 27.70 2.72
C ARG A 177 13.71 27.88 4.08
N PHE A 178 13.97 26.80 4.82
CA PHE A 178 14.39 26.85 6.22
C PHE A 178 15.61 26.00 6.57
N ASP A 179 16.03 25.07 5.71
CA ASP A 179 17.31 24.36 5.88
C ASP A 179 18.45 25.28 5.44
N LEU A 180 19.17 25.85 6.41
CA LEU A 180 20.24 26.81 6.13
C LEU A 180 21.56 26.13 5.73
N ASN A 181 21.73 24.84 6.02
CA ASN A 181 22.98 24.09 5.84
C ASN A 181 22.94 23.17 4.60
N GLY A 182 21.76 22.80 4.14
CA GLY A 182 21.53 21.93 2.97
C GLY A 182 21.64 20.43 3.27
N ASP A 183 21.49 20.01 4.53
CA ASP A 183 21.58 18.60 4.96
C ASP A 183 20.21 17.90 5.08
N GLY A 184 19.11 18.64 4.95
CA GLY A 184 17.73 18.15 5.06
C GLY A 184 17.22 17.99 6.50
N ILE A 185 17.98 18.43 7.51
CA ILE A 185 17.70 18.25 8.93
C ILE A 185 17.55 19.62 9.59
N LEU A 186 16.31 20.04 9.79
CA LEU A 186 16.02 21.29 10.51
C LEU A 186 16.34 21.15 11.99
N ASN A 187 17.08 22.11 12.54
CA ASN A 187 17.22 22.30 13.99
C ASN A 187 15.95 22.91 14.60
N LEU A 188 15.86 22.98 15.94
CA LEU A 188 14.64 23.48 16.62
C LEU A 188 14.24 24.91 16.24
N ASP A 189 15.18 25.81 15.98
CA ASP A 189 14.86 27.20 15.59
C ASP A 189 14.37 27.25 14.13
N GLU A 190 14.94 26.42 13.24
CA GLU A 190 14.47 26.27 11.86
C GLU A 190 13.09 25.59 11.80
N GLU A 191 12.84 24.52 12.56
CA GLU A 191 11.52 23.89 12.63
C GLU A 191 10.47 24.84 13.23
N LYS A 192 10.85 25.61 14.26
CA LYS A 192 9.98 26.65 14.84
C LYS A 192 9.68 27.77 13.84
N ALA A 193 10.66 28.17 13.02
CA ALA A 193 10.45 29.12 11.91
C ALA A 193 9.56 28.53 10.81
N ALA A 194 9.68 27.23 10.53
CA ALA A 194 8.82 26.48 9.61
C ALA A 194 7.39 26.24 10.14
N GLY A 195 7.15 26.48 11.44
CA GLY A 195 5.84 26.39 12.08
C GLY A 195 5.57 25.10 12.87
N GLY A 196 6.57 24.25 13.12
CA GLY A 196 6.48 23.12 14.07
C GLY A 196 5.74 21.87 13.59
N ASP A 197 5.44 21.77 12.29
CA ASP A 197 4.79 20.60 11.66
C ASP A 197 5.74 19.76 10.79
N PHE A 198 7.04 20.11 10.74
CA PHE A 198 8.03 19.42 9.89
C PHE A 198 8.27 17.97 10.35
N LEU A 199 8.47 17.75 11.65
CA LEU A 199 8.58 16.42 12.24
C LEU A 199 7.32 15.57 11.98
N LYS A 200 6.14 16.19 11.86
CA LYS A 200 4.88 15.48 11.54
C LYS A 200 4.80 15.07 10.08
N LEU A 201 5.24 15.93 9.15
CA LEU A 201 5.40 15.58 7.73
C LEU A 201 6.35 14.39 7.56
N ARG A 202 7.54 14.47 8.17
CA ARG A 202 8.53 13.39 8.23
C ARG A 202 7.95 12.10 8.80
N ARG A 203 7.13 12.20 9.85
CA ARG A 203 6.43 11.06 10.46
C ARG A 203 5.44 10.38 9.53
N ILE A 204 4.72 11.13 8.69
CA ILE A 204 3.80 10.54 7.72
C ILE A 204 4.55 9.65 6.72
N ILE A 205 5.78 10.02 6.29
CA ILE A 205 6.55 9.23 5.31
C ILE A 205 6.76 7.78 5.79
N TYR A 206 7.35 7.57 6.97
CA TYR A 206 7.64 6.20 7.43
C TYR A 206 6.37 5.42 7.79
N GLN A 207 5.33 6.09 8.31
CA GLN A 207 4.04 5.45 8.62
C GLN A 207 3.28 5.04 7.36
N ALA A 208 3.26 5.88 6.33
CA ALA A 208 2.65 5.58 5.04
C ALA A 208 3.48 4.54 4.26
N LEU A 209 4.81 4.50 4.42
CA LEU A 209 5.65 3.43 3.86
C LEU A 209 5.42 2.09 4.54
N GLN A 210 5.28 2.06 5.87
CA GLN A 210 4.87 0.85 6.59
C GLN A 210 3.53 0.34 6.04
N GLN A 211 2.54 1.23 5.90
CA GLN A 211 1.24 0.88 5.33
C GLN A 211 1.36 0.42 3.87
N ALA A 212 2.10 1.13 3.01
CA ALA A 212 2.33 0.73 1.62
C ALA A 212 3.01 -0.65 1.52
N CYS A 213 3.92 -1.00 2.44
CA CYS A 213 4.45 -2.37 2.51
C CYS A 213 3.36 -3.40 2.90
N MET A 214 2.45 -3.05 3.82
CA MET A 214 1.37 -3.92 4.30
C MET A 214 0.17 -4.08 3.35
N GLN A 215 -0.11 -3.06 2.52
CA GLN A 215 -1.35 -2.97 1.73
C GLN A 215 -1.19 -2.37 0.33
N GLY A 216 0.01 -1.94 -0.05
CA GLY A 216 0.32 -1.22 -1.29
C GLY A 216 0.60 -2.12 -2.50
N ARG A 217 0.01 -3.31 -2.58
CA ARG A 217 -0.05 -4.13 -3.79
C ARG A 217 -1.52 -4.26 -4.20
N LEU A 218 -1.92 -3.67 -5.33
CA LEU A 218 -3.24 -3.93 -5.89
C LEU A 218 -3.26 -5.36 -6.45
N ILE A 219 -4.21 -6.17 -5.99
CA ILE A 219 -4.38 -7.57 -6.44
C ILE A 219 -5.48 -7.66 -7.49
N SER A 220 -6.58 -6.92 -7.29
CA SER A 220 -7.66 -6.80 -8.26
C SER A 220 -8.35 -5.44 -8.11
N HIS A 221 -8.73 -4.85 -9.25
CA HIS A 221 -9.31 -3.53 -9.32
C HIS A 221 -10.83 -3.55 -8.99
N PRO A 222 -11.46 -2.39 -8.74
CA PRO A 222 -12.91 -2.29 -8.58
C PRO A 222 -13.66 -2.83 -9.82
N PRO A 223 -14.83 -3.49 -9.68
CA PRO A 223 -15.60 -3.67 -8.44
C PRO A 223 -15.05 -4.74 -7.49
N ASN A 224 -14.25 -5.70 -7.98
CA ASN A 224 -13.68 -6.79 -7.20
C ASN A 224 -12.44 -6.35 -6.40
N PHE A 225 -12.54 -5.22 -5.71
CA PHE A 225 -11.38 -4.52 -5.15
C PHE A 225 -10.67 -5.30 -4.03
N ASN A 226 -9.40 -5.63 -4.26
CA ASN A 226 -8.55 -6.39 -3.35
C ASN A 226 -7.10 -5.88 -3.40
N TYR A 227 -6.44 -5.90 -2.25
CA TYR A 227 -5.07 -5.46 -2.08
C TYR A 227 -4.35 -6.35 -1.05
N GLY A 228 -3.02 -6.28 -1.02
CA GLY A 228 -2.19 -7.02 -0.07
C GLY A 228 -0.80 -6.41 0.07
N TRP A 229 0.12 -7.20 0.63
CA TRP A 229 1.47 -6.75 0.92
C TRP A 229 2.28 -6.48 -0.36
N ASN A 230 3.00 -5.37 -0.34
CA ASN A 230 4.04 -5.02 -1.30
C ASN A 230 5.41 -5.21 -0.64
N VAL A 231 5.87 -6.46 -0.63
CA VAL A 231 7.14 -6.86 0.01
C VAL A 231 8.38 -6.28 -0.67
N ASP A 232 8.28 -5.66 -1.85
CA ASP A 232 9.38 -4.90 -2.47
C ASP A 232 9.74 -3.66 -1.65
N LEU A 233 8.78 -3.11 -0.90
CA LEU A 233 8.98 -1.92 -0.07
C LEU A 233 9.66 -2.21 1.28
N VAL A 234 9.97 -3.47 1.63
CA VAL A 234 10.55 -3.79 2.95
C VAL A 234 11.84 -3.02 3.21
N GLY A 235 12.73 -2.94 2.22
CA GLY A 235 13.97 -2.16 2.31
C GLY A 235 13.69 -0.66 2.48
N ARG A 236 12.87 -0.06 1.61
CA ARG A 236 12.56 1.38 1.70
C ARG A 236 11.87 1.77 3.00
N ALA A 237 11.00 0.92 3.53
CA ALA A 237 10.35 1.13 4.81
C ALA A 237 11.35 1.04 5.97
N ASN A 238 12.25 0.03 5.97
CA ASN A 238 13.37 -0.05 6.91
C ASN A 238 14.25 1.21 6.88
N ASP A 239 14.75 1.59 5.69
CA ASP A 239 15.62 2.75 5.51
C ASP A 239 14.92 4.05 5.97
N SER A 240 13.60 4.12 5.83
CA SER A 240 12.79 5.23 6.35
C SER A 240 12.75 5.24 7.88
N TYR A 241 12.55 4.08 8.54
CA TYR A 241 12.64 4.01 10.00
C TYR A 241 14.03 4.41 10.51
N GLU A 242 15.11 3.87 9.94
CA GLU A 242 16.47 4.18 10.36
C GLU A 242 16.77 5.68 10.26
N LYS A 243 16.55 6.28 9.08
CA LYS A 243 16.77 7.73 8.85
C LYS A 243 15.94 8.63 9.76
N GLN A 244 14.73 8.22 10.14
CA GLN A 244 13.86 9.01 11.01
C GLN A 244 14.23 8.85 12.49
N MET A 245 14.69 7.67 12.91
CA MET A 245 15.26 7.47 14.25
C MET A 245 16.59 8.20 14.42
N GLU A 246 17.49 8.10 13.43
CA GLU A 246 18.81 8.74 13.44
C GLU A 246 18.69 10.27 13.51
N ALA A 247 17.99 10.88 12.54
CA ALA A 247 17.80 12.32 12.54
C ALA A 247 17.08 12.86 13.79
N LYS A 248 16.18 12.06 14.42
CA LYS A 248 15.55 12.48 15.68
C LYS A 248 16.52 12.45 16.87
N ARG A 249 17.49 11.52 16.87
CA ARG A 249 18.60 11.48 17.84
C ARG A 249 19.59 12.60 17.59
N GLU A 250 19.86 12.95 16.33
CA GLU A 250 20.71 14.10 15.97
C GLU A 250 20.06 15.42 16.38
N GLU A 251 18.76 15.61 16.11
CA GLU A 251 17.95 16.74 16.57
C GLU A 251 17.97 16.86 18.10
N ASP A 252 17.75 15.76 18.83
CA ASP A 252 17.83 15.72 20.30
C ASP A 252 19.25 16.08 20.79
N THR A 253 20.29 15.55 20.15
CA THR A 253 21.70 15.84 20.48
C THR A 253 22.03 17.32 20.26
N ALA A 254 21.69 17.88 19.10
CA ALA A 254 21.93 19.28 18.75
C ALA A 254 21.15 20.25 19.65
N SER A 255 19.99 19.82 20.14
CA SER A 255 19.11 20.59 21.01
C SER A 255 19.43 20.44 22.50
N ASN A 256 20.32 19.51 22.86
CA ASN A 256 20.58 19.09 24.24
C ASN A 256 19.29 18.65 24.97
N THR A 257 18.47 17.84 24.28
CA THR A 257 17.24 17.22 24.77
C THR A 257 17.30 15.70 24.67
N ASP A 258 16.40 15.02 25.40
CA ASP A 258 16.08 13.61 25.18
C ASP A 258 14.56 13.49 25.19
N THR A 259 13.95 13.36 24.02
CA THR A 259 12.50 13.24 23.89
C THR A 259 11.99 11.81 24.00
N GLY A 260 12.89 10.81 23.98
CA GLY A 260 12.54 9.40 23.84
C GLY A 260 11.80 9.03 22.53
N LEU A 261 11.59 9.97 21.61
CA LEU A 261 10.73 9.73 20.44
C LEU A 261 11.36 8.74 19.45
N ALA A 262 12.69 8.76 19.30
CA ALA A 262 13.41 7.76 18.51
C ALA A 262 13.20 6.32 19.04
N GLU A 263 13.05 6.13 20.35
CA GLU A 263 12.81 4.81 20.95
C GLU A 263 11.33 4.39 20.90
N HIS A 264 10.41 5.35 20.87
CA HIS A 264 9.04 5.08 20.44
C HIS A 264 8.97 4.65 18.97
N MET A 265 9.79 5.24 18.08
CA MET A 265 9.91 4.78 16.69
C MET A 265 10.56 3.39 16.58
N SER A 266 11.60 3.09 17.37
CA SER A 266 12.28 1.79 17.37
C SER A 266 11.35 0.63 17.75
N THR A 267 10.39 0.88 18.65
CA THR A 267 9.31 -0.07 18.96
C THR A 267 8.42 -0.36 17.74
N GLY A 268 8.09 0.65 16.94
CA GLY A 268 7.34 0.50 15.69
C GLY A 268 8.15 -0.24 14.62
N HIS A 269 9.41 0.13 14.45
CA HIS A 269 10.35 -0.51 13.51
C HIS A 269 10.51 -2.01 13.78
N LYS A 270 10.73 -2.40 15.05
CA LYS A 270 10.77 -3.80 15.49
C LYS A 270 9.51 -4.58 15.10
N ASN A 271 8.32 -4.00 15.31
CA ASN A 271 7.05 -4.66 14.97
C ASN A 271 6.86 -4.77 13.45
N PHE A 272 7.30 -3.76 12.70
CA PHE A 272 7.33 -3.82 11.24
C PHE A 272 8.24 -4.94 10.73
N LEU A 273 9.49 -5.04 11.21
CA LEU A 273 10.43 -6.10 10.83
C LEU A 273 9.89 -7.50 11.14
N ARG A 274 9.29 -7.70 12.32
CA ARG A 274 8.64 -8.97 12.70
C ARG A 274 7.60 -9.42 11.68
N SER A 275 6.77 -8.49 11.19
CA SER A 275 5.79 -8.78 10.15
C SER A 275 6.43 -8.94 8.77
N ALA A 276 7.42 -8.10 8.42
CA ALA A 276 8.10 -8.15 7.13
C ALA A 276 8.81 -9.49 6.90
N VAL A 277 9.54 -10.01 7.89
CA VAL A 277 10.18 -11.33 7.84
C VAL A 277 9.14 -12.43 7.58
N TYR A 278 8.06 -12.42 8.35
CA TYR A 278 6.98 -13.40 8.21
C TYR A 278 6.34 -13.36 6.81
N PHE A 279 6.03 -12.18 6.28
CA PHE A 279 5.43 -12.08 4.95
C PHE A 279 6.40 -12.37 3.81
N LEU A 280 7.68 -11.99 3.91
CA LEU A 280 8.70 -12.44 2.96
C LEU A 280 8.78 -13.97 2.90
N TYR A 281 8.73 -14.65 4.05
CA TYR A 281 8.70 -16.10 4.13
C TYR A 281 7.44 -16.69 3.46
N VAL A 282 6.26 -16.16 3.80
CA VAL A 282 4.97 -16.60 3.22
C VAL A 282 4.87 -16.38 1.72
N TYR A 283 5.40 -15.28 1.19
CA TYR A 283 5.47 -15.01 -0.25
C TYR A 283 6.65 -15.73 -0.95
N ASN A 284 7.23 -16.76 -0.32
CA ASN A 284 8.32 -17.59 -0.82
C ASN A 284 9.63 -16.83 -1.16
N ARG A 285 9.84 -15.62 -0.61
CA ARG A 285 11.09 -14.85 -0.70
C ARG A 285 12.02 -15.25 0.45
N LYS A 286 12.37 -16.53 0.53
CA LYS A 286 13.08 -17.11 1.69
C LYS A 286 14.47 -16.49 1.93
N ASP A 287 15.20 -16.14 0.89
CA ASP A 287 16.52 -15.49 1.02
C ASP A 287 16.41 -14.08 1.62
N ASP A 288 15.43 -13.29 1.16
CA ASP A 288 15.11 -11.99 1.76
C ASP A 288 14.62 -12.15 3.20
N ALA A 289 13.76 -13.14 3.47
CA ALA A 289 13.28 -13.44 4.81
C ALA A 289 14.44 -13.79 5.76
N ALA A 290 15.41 -14.59 5.31
CA ALA A 290 16.61 -14.93 6.07
C ALA A 290 17.51 -13.71 6.32
N LYS A 291 17.72 -12.86 5.30
CA LYS A 291 18.45 -11.59 5.42
C LYS A 291 17.81 -10.69 6.47
N TRP A 292 16.50 -10.43 6.35
CA TRP A 292 15.77 -9.55 7.25
C TRP A 292 15.58 -10.14 8.64
N TYR A 293 15.48 -11.46 8.78
CA TYR A 293 15.45 -12.14 10.06
C TYR A 293 16.76 -11.97 10.81
N LYS A 294 17.90 -12.19 10.15
CA LYS A 294 19.20 -11.93 10.75
C LYS A 294 19.32 -10.48 11.20
N TYR A 295 19.03 -9.52 10.32
CA TYR A 295 19.07 -8.09 10.65
C TYR A 295 18.16 -7.74 11.84
N MET A 296 16.94 -8.28 11.87
CA MET A 296 15.98 -8.08 12.98
C MET A 296 16.48 -8.67 14.30
N VAL A 297 17.11 -9.85 14.28
CA VAL A 297 17.65 -10.49 15.49
C VAL A 297 18.92 -9.78 15.97
N ASP A 298 19.79 -9.35 15.07
CA ASP A 298 21.01 -8.61 15.38
C ASP A 298 20.67 -7.22 15.99
N LEU A 299 19.66 -6.52 15.45
CA LEU A 299 19.22 -5.20 15.92
C LEU A 299 18.27 -5.25 17.15
N TYR A 300 17.38 -6.25 17.19
CA TYR A 300 16.38 -6.43 18.23
C TYR A 300 16.34 -7.89 18.72
N PRO A 301 17.30 -8.36 19.53
CA PRO A 301 17.32 -9.74 20.05
C PRO A 301 16.04 -10.14 20.80
N GLN A 302 15.34 -9.18 21.41
CA GLN A 302 14.05 -9.32 22.08
C GLN A 302 12.85 -9.48 21.13
N SER A 303 13.07 -9.49 19.81
CA SER A 303 12.02 -9.69 18.79
C SER A 303 11.65 -11.16 18.59
N ILE A 304 12.45 -12.10 19.09
CA ILE A 304 12.23 -13.55 19.04
C ILE A 304 11.89 -14.12 20.43
N PRO A 305 10.97 -15.08 20.56
CA PRO A 305 10.56 -15.62 21.87
C PRO A 305 11.68 -16.35 22.63
N VAL A 306 12.61 -16.98 21.91
CA VAL A 306 13.72 -17.77 22.45
C VAL A 306 14.99 -17.46 21.65
N PRO A 307 16.14 -17.18 22.30
CA PRO A 307 17.41 -16.98 21.59
C PRO A 307 17.81 -18.21 20.77
N GLY A 308 18.26 -17.98 19.52
CA GLY A 308 18.73 -19.04 18.62
C GLY A 308 17.64 -19.76 17.82
N LEU A 309 16.38 -19.31 17.91
CA LEU A 309 15.28 -19.79 17.07
C LEU A 309 15.64 -19.64 15.57
N SER A 310 15.38 -20.67 14.75
CA SER A 310 15.58 -20.57 13.29
C SER A 310 14.51 -19.71 12.61
N LEU A 311 14.73 -19.33 11.35
CA LEU A 311 13.74 -18.60 10.54
C LEU A 311 12.41 -19.39 10.44
N ASP A 312 12.49 -20.68 10.17
CA ASP A 312 11.31 -21.52 9.98
C ASP A 312 10.51 -21.65 11.27
N GLU A 313 11.18 -21.93 12.40
CA GLU A 313 10.56 -21.95 13.74
C GLU A 313 10.00 -20.57 14.13
N TYR A 314 10.68 -19.48 13.78
CA TYR A 314 10.18 -18.12 13.98
C TYR A 314 8.88 -17.90 13.19
N CYS A 315 8.85 -18.21 11.90
CA CYS A 315 7.66 -18.05 11.08
C CYS A 315 6.51 -18.97 11.53
N VAL A 316 6.79 -20.18 12.01
CA VAL A 316 5.79 -21.05 12.67
C VAL A 316 5.28 -20.42 13.98
N SER A 317 6.16 -19.84 14.81
CA SER A 317 5.73 -19.16 16.04
C SER A 317 4.85 -17.94 15.76
N ARG A 318 5.12 -17.21 14.66
CA ARG A 318 4.26 -16.11 14.20
C ARG A 318 2.89 -16.59 13.78
N VAL A 319 2.74 -17.75 13.11
CA VAL A 319 1.40 -18.33 12.84
C VAL A 319 0.65 -18.62 14.14
N GLN A 320 1.31 -19.06 15.21
CA GLN A 320 0.67 -19.33 16.51
C GLN A 320 0.26 -18.05 17.26
N GLU A 321 1.08 -17.01 17.18
CA GLU A 321 0.80 -15.66 17.72
C GLU A 321 -0.37 -15.02 16.94
N ASP A 322 -0.30 -15.04 15.62
CA ASP A 322 -1.30 -14.46 14.69
C ASP A 322 -2.62 -15.21 14.72
N ALA A 323 -2.61 -16.52 15.02
CA ALA A 323 -3.82 -17.30 15.30
C ALA A 323 -4.56 -16.81 16.55
N GLY A 324 -3.89 -16.06 17.43
CA GLY A 324 -4.49 -15.36 18.58
C GLY A 324 -4.74 -13.86 18.35
N GLU A 325 -4.39 -13.31 17.19
CA GLU A 325 -4.61 -11.91 16.83
C GLU A 325 -5.81 -11.76 15.88
N THR A 326 -6.65 -10.76 16.16
CA THR A 326 -7.83 -10.44 15.35
C THR A 326 -7.54 -9.40 14.27
N ASP A 327 -6.40 -9.48 13.57
CA ASP A 327 -6.09 -8.59 12.44
C ASP A 327 -6.49 -9.20 11.09
N HIS A 328 -7.42 -8.53 10.41
CA HIS A 328 -8.02 -9.00 9.15
C HIS A 328 -6.98 -9.24 8.04
N ASN A 329 -6.00 -8.36 7.86
CA ASN A 329 -5.03 -8.46 6.77
C ASN A 329 -4.02 -9.59 7.07
N GLN A 330 -3.58 -9.67 8.32
CA GLN A 330 -2.60 -10.63 8.80
C GLN A 330 -3.17 -12.05 8.73
N THR A 331 -4.35 -12.32 9.32
CA THR A 331 -4.99 -13.64 9.24
C THR A 331 -5.33 -14.04 7.80
N LYS A 332 -5.79 -13.10 6.96
CA LYS A 332 -6.03 -13.38 5.53
C LYS A 332 -4.78 -13.89 4.82
N ALA A 333 -3.63 -13.25 5.06
CA ALA A 333 -2.39 -13.60 4.40
C ALA A 333 -1.75 -14.88 4.98
N VAL A 334 -1.93 -15.17 6.27
CA VAL A 334 -1.61 -16.49 6.88
C VAL A 334 -2.40 -17.61 6.18
N ILE A 335 -3.71 -17.43 6.02
CA ILE A 335 -4.60 -18.38 5.31
C ILE A 335 -4.15 -18.58 3.86
N GLY A 336 -3.82 -17.48 3.15
CA GLY A 336 -3.28 -17.54 1.79
C GLY A 336 -1.98 -18.32 1.68
N GLY A 337 -1.05 -18.15 2.63
CA GLY A 337 0.20 -18.91 2.70
C GLY A 337 -0.01 -20.41 2.91
N LEU A 338 -0.93 -20.78 3.81
CA LEU A 338 -1.27 -22.18 4.06
C LEU A 338 -1.97 -22.83 2.86
N LEU A 339 -2.85 -22.11 2.16
CA LEU A 339 -3.45 -22.56 0.91
C LEU A 339 -2.39 -22.77 -0.19
N LEU A 340 -1.41 -21.87 -0.29
CA LEU A 340 -0.31 -22.01 -1.25
C LEU A 340 0.52 -23.27 -0.96
N GLN A 341 0.87 -23.51 0.31
CA GLN A 341 1.54 -24.74 0.73
C GLN A 341 0.66 -25.98 0.47
N ALA A 342 -0.64 -25.92 0.73
CA ALA A 342 -1.56 -27.02 0.47
C ALA A 342 -1.52 -27.40 -1.02
N PHE A 343 -1.66 -26.43 -1.93
CA PHE A 343 -1.62 -26.67 -3.36
C PHE A 343 -0.25 -27.12 -3.88
N GLN A 344 0.85 -26.62 -3.31
CA GLN A 344 2.19 -27.13 -3.62
C GLN A 344 2.35 -28.61 -3.24
N ASN A 345 1.80 -29.03 -2.10
CA ASN A 345 1.81 -30.44 -1.69
C ASN A 345 0.87 -31.31 -2.56
N ALA A 346 -0.32 -30.81 -2.90
CA ALA A 346 -1.24 -31.50 -3.82
C ALA A 346 -0.64 -31.71 -5.21
N ALA A 347 0.15 -30.76 -5.71
CA ALA A 347 0.83 -30.87 -7.00
C ALA A 347 1.85 -32.02 -7.07
N ILE A 348 2.50 -32.36 -5.94
CA ILE A 348 3.50 -33.43 -5.85
C ILE A 348 2.94 -34.77 -5.32
N GLY A 349 1.63 -34.86 -5.04
CA GLY A 349 0.97 -36.06 -4.53
C GLY A 349 1.11 -36.29 -3.02
N GLU A 350 1.52 -35.28 -2.25
CA GLU A 350 1.59 -35.32 -0.79
C GLU A 350 0.21 -34.99 -0.19
N ASP A 351 -0.76 -35.89 -0.42
CA ASP A 351 -2.18 -35.69 -0.07
C ASP A 351 -2.40 -35.39 1.41
N ASP A 352 -1.68 -36.07 2.31
CA ASP A 352 -1.75 -35.83 3.76
C ASP A 352 -1.28 -34.41 4.14
N GLN A 353 -0.26 -33.89 3.45
CA GLN A 353 0.24 -32.52 3.65
C GLN A 353 -0.73 -31.49 3.07
N PHE A 354 -1.33 -31.75 1.90
CA PHE A 354 -2.40 -30.93 1.34
C PHE A 354 -3.58 -30.80 2.32
N LEU A 355 -4.06 -31.94 2.83
CA LEU A 355 -5.15 -31.98 3.80
C LEU A 355 -4.77 -31.27 5.11
N GLY A 356 -3.56 -31.47 5.63
CA GLY A 356 -3.07 -30.80 6.83
C GLY A 356 -3.03 -29.27 6.72
N HIS A 357 -2.41 -28.75 5.65
CA HIS A 357 -2.32 -27.31 5.43
C HIS A 357 -3.69 -26.67 5.15
N LYS A 358 -4.54 -27.33 4.34
CA LYS A 358 -5.91 -26.86 4.08
C LYS A 358 -6.77 -26.88 5.34
N ALA A 359 -6.68 -27.92 6.17
CA ALA A 359 -7.39 -27.99 7.45
C ALA A 359 -6.96 -26.89 8.41
N LEU A 360 -5.66 -26.57 8.49
CA LEU A 360 -5.16 -25.47 9.31
C LEU A 360 -5.66 -24.10 8.80
N ALA A 361 -5.67 -23.89 7.49
CA ALA A 361 -6.24 -22.69 6.87
C ALA A 361 -7.74 -22.51 7.21
N ILE A 362 -8.53 -23.60 7.14
CA ILE A 362 -9.94 -23.62 7.53
C ILE A 362 -10.12 -23.34 9.03
N GLN A 363 -9.27 -23.92 9.90
CA GLN A 363 -9.34 -23.69 11.34
C GLN A 363 -9.05 -22.24 11.72
N LEU A 364 -8.06 -21.59 11.07
CA LEU A 364 -7.76 -20.18 11.28
C LEU A 364 -8.88 -19.26 10.81
N HIS A 365 -9.47 -19.55 9.63
CA HIS A 365 -10.63 -18.82 9.12
C HIS A 365 -11.83 -18.92 10.09
N ASN A 366 -12.22 -20.14 10.46
CA ASN A 366 -13.31 -20.37 11.40
C ASN A 366 -13.06 -19.75 12.78
N ARG A 367 -11.81 -19.76 13.26
CA ARG A 367 -11.44 -19.13 14.53
C ARG A 367 -11.60 -17.60 14.45
N PHE A 368 -11.10 -16.98 13.38
CA PHE A 368 -11.22 -15.56 13.15
C PHE A 368 -12.68 -15.13 13.06
N GLU A 369 -13.51 -15.80 12.25
CA GLU A 369 -14.94 -15.52 12.16
C GLU A 369 -15.66 -15.67 13.50
N LYS A 370 -15.29 -16.66 14.31
CA LYS A 370 -15.83 -16.83 15.66
C LYS A 370 -15.42 -15.70 16.62
N GLU A 371 -14.17 -15.24 16.57
CA GLU A 371 -13.68 -14.14 17.41
C GLU A 371 -14.21 -12.77 16.93
N ILE A 372 -14.43 -12.59 15.63
CA ILE A 372 -15.08 -11.41 15.04
C ILE A 372 -16.58 -11.39 15.31
N GLY A 373 -17.28 -12.52 15.33
CA GLY A 373 -18.70 -12.60 15.67
C GLY A 373 -19.04 -12.10 17.09
N ILE A 374 -18.02 -11.95 17.95
CA ILE A 374 -18.12 -11.34 19.29
C ILE A 374 -17.94 -9.80 19.23
N SER A 375 -17.39 -9.26 18.13
CA SER A 375 -17.04 -7.86 17.94
C SER A 375 -17.99 -7.12 16.99
N THR A 376 -18.67 -6.09 17.49
CA THR A 376 -19.58 -5.26 16.69
C THR A 376 -18.89 -4.18 15.84
N LYS A 377 -17.56 -4.19 15.72
CA LYS A 377 -16.76 -3.13 15.09
C LYS A 377 -15.70 -3.60 14.09
N ARG A 378 -15.50 -4.91 13.91
CA ARG A 378 -14.40 -5.46 13.10
C ARG A 378 -14.95 -6.16 11.87
N VAL A 379 -14.19 -6.09 10.77
CA VAL A 379 -14.58 -6.65 9.47
C VAL A 379 -14.14 -8.12 9.38
N GLY A 380 -15.10 -9.03 9.20
CA GLY A 380 -14.85 -10.45 8.94
C GLY A 380 -14.04 -10.70 7.67
N LEU A 381 -13.44 -11.88 7.54
CA LEU A 381 -12.72 -12.32 6.35
C LEU A 381 -13.67 -12.52 5.15
N PRO A 382 -13.15 -12.51 3.91
CA PRO A 382 -13.87 -13.11 2.79
C PRO A 382 -14.22 -14.58 3.08
N PRO A 383 -15.28 -15.14 2.47
CA PRO A 383 -15.57 -16.58 2.53
C PRO A 383 -14.33 -17.41 2.20
N PHE A 384 -14.14 -18.55 2.87
CA PHE A 384 -12.94 -19.37 2.72
C PHE A 384 -12.72 -19.79 1.26
N GLU A 385 -13.80 -20.10 0.55
CA GLU A 385 -13.81 -20.47 -0.87
C GLU A 385 -13.27 -19.35 -1.77
N MET A 386 -13.46 -18.08 -1.40
CA MET A 386 -12.86 -16.95 -2.12
C MET A 386 -11.36 -16.81 -1.87
N LEU A 387 -10.90 -17.14 -0.65
CA LEU A 387 -9.46 -17.17 -0.33
C LEU A 387 -8.78 -18.34 -1.05
N GLU A 388 -9.42 -19.51 -1.04
CA GLU A 388 -8.99 -20.70 -1.77
C GLU A 388 -8.87 -20.41 -3.28
N ARG A 389 -9.93 -19.85 -3.86
CA ARG A 389 -9.95 -19.44 -5.27
C ARG A 389 -8.87 -18.41 -5.59
N GLN A 390 -8.65 -17.41 -4.74
CA GLN A 390 -7.64 -16.37 -4.98
C GLN A 390 -6.23 -16.97 -5.13
N VAL A 391 -5.87 -17.93 -4.26
CA VAL A 391 -4.55 -18.58 -4.32
C VAL A 391 -4.43 -19.51 -5.54
N LEU A 392 -5.51 -20.17 -5.95
CA LEU A 392 -5.52 -20.92 -7.21
C LEU A 392 -5.34 -20.01 -8.42
N GLU A 393 -6.05 -18.89 -8.48
CA GLU A 393 -5.87 -17.91 -9.56
C GLU A 393 -4.42 -17.40 -9.60
N ASP A 394 -3.83 -17.06 -8.47
CA ASP A 394 -2.42 -16.64 -8.40
C ASP A 394 -1.42 -17.76 -8.78
N LEU A 395 -1.76 -19.04 -8.62
CA LEU A 395 -0.97 -20.16 -9.15
C LEU A 395 -1.12 -20.33 -10.67
N PHE A 396 -2.34 -20.18 -11.20
CA PHE A 396 -2.67 -20.47 -12.59
C PHE A 396 -2.53 -19.28 -13.56
N ARG A 397 -2.25 -18.07 -13.06
CA ARG A 397 -1.88 -16.91 -13.90
C ARG A 397 -0.64 -17.19 -14.76
N PRO A 398 -0.58 -16.75 -16.04
CA PRO A 398 0.67 -16.59 -16.77
C PRO A 398 1.55 -17.86 -16.84
N ASN A 399 2.87 -17.86 -16.60
CA ASN A 399 3.84 -16.90 -16.02
C ASN A 399 3.92 -16.75 -14.49
N SER A 400 3.11 -17.45 -13.70
CA SER A 400 3.27 -17.51 -12.24
C SER A 400 4.65 -18.01 -11.81
N PRO A 401 5.39 -17.28 -10.94
CA PRO A 401 6.64 -17.76 -10.37
C PRO A 401 6.42 -18.73 -9.19
N TYR A 402 5.16 -18.92 -8.76
CA TYR A 402 4.84 -19.64 -7.53
C TYR A 402 4.84 -21.17 -7.67
N MET A 403 4.84 -21.70 -8.91
CA MET A 403 4.86 -23.13 -9.20
C MET A 403 5.45 -23.42 -10.59
N HIS A 404 6.29 -24.45 -10.70
CA HIS A 404 6.85 -24.87 -11.99
C HIS A 404 5.73 -25.42 -12.90
N PRO A 405 5.71 -25.15 -14.23
CA PRO A 405 4.59 -25.51 -15.11
C PRO A 405 4.18 -26.99 -15.07
N VAL A 406 5.14 -27.92 -14.92
CA VAL A 406 4.85 -29.37 -14.76
C VAL A 406 4.04 -29.66 -13.49
N LEU A 407 4.37 -29.00 -12.37
CA LEU A 407 3.64 -29.14 -11.12
C LEU A 407 2.25 -28.46 -11.20
N LEU A 408 2.16 -27.33 -11.92
CA LEU A 408 0.90 -26.62 -12.15
C LEU A 408 -0.09 -27.48 -12.96
N GLU A 409 0.39 -28.17 -13.99
CA GLU A 409 -0.40 -29.14 -14.74
C GLU A 409 -0.80 -30.37 -13.90
N GLN A 410 0.08 -30.86 -13.02
CA GLN A 410 -0.27 -31.91 -12.07
C GLN A 410 -1.37 -31.44 -11.10
N LEU A 411 -1.25 -30.23 -10.54
CA LEU A 411 -2.26 -29.61 -9.70
C LEU A 411 -3.61 -29.47 -10.42
N ARG A 412 -3.61 -29.08 -11.70
CA ARG A 412 -4.81 -28.97 -12.55
C ARG A 412 -5.57 -30.29 -12.62
N LEU A 413 -4.84 -31.39 -12.81
CA LEU A 413 -5.39 -32.74 -12.87
C LEU A 413 -5.89 -33.23 -11.50
N VAL A 414 -5.11 -33.03 -10.43
CA VAL A 414 -5.46 -33.41 -9.05
C VAL A 414 -6.75 -32.71 -8.59
N LEU A 415 -6.85 -31.40 -8.84
CA LEU A 415 -8.02 -30.59 -8.49
C LEU A 415 -9.17 -30.68 -9.52
N LYS A 416 -8.97 -31.42 -10.62
CA LYS A 416 -9.95 -31.59 -11.72
C LYS A 416 -10.43 -30.28 -12.33
N LEU A 417 -9.53 -29.31 -12.44
CA LEU A 417 -9.80 -27.99 -13.01
C LEU A 417 -9.92 -28.07 -14.55
N PRO A 418 -10.78 -27.25 -15.18
CA PRO A 418 -10.86 -27.14 -16.64
C PRO A 418 -9.50 -26.85 -17.29
N GLU A 419 -9.31 -27.28 -18.54
CA GLU A 419 -8.10 -26.97 -19.30
C GLU A 419 -7.92 -25.48 -19.59
N GLU A 420 -9.01 -24.71 -19.63
CA GLU A 420 -8.97 -23.26 -19.79
C GLU A 420 -8.80 -22.50 -18.47
N TYR A 421 -8.75 -23.19 -17.32
CA TYR A 421 -8.67 -22.53 -16.02
C TYR A 421 -7.38 -21.72 -15.88
N GLY A 422 -7.53 -20.40 -15.73
CA GLY A 422 -6.43 -19.46 -15.52
C GLY A 422 -5.82 -18.86 -16.77
N LYS A 423 -6.14 -19.38 -17.97
CA LYS A 423 -5.63 -18.86 -19.25
C LYS A 423 -6.15 -17.45 -19.57
N ASP A 424 -7.27 -17.07 -18.99
CA ASP A 424 -7.92 -15.76 -19.09
C ASP A 424 -7.46 -14.75 -18.02
N LEU A 425 -6.62 -15.17 -17.06
CA LEU A 425 -6.13 -14.30 -16.00
C LEU A 425 -4.95 -13.44 -16.48
N GLU A 426 -4.86 -12.22 -15.95
CA GLU A 426 -3.73 -11.32 -16.21
C GLU A 426 -2.41 -11.92 -15.66
N PRO A 427 -1.32 -11.95 -16.47
CA PRO A 427 0.00 -12.39 -16.03
C PRO A 427 0.55 -11.53 -14.88
N PHE A 428 1.47 -12.09 -14.09
CA PHE A 428 2.31 -11.29 -13.20
C PHE A 428 3.29 -10.41 -14.00
N PRO A 429 3.75 -9.27 -13.44
CA PRO A 429 4.81 -8.47 -14.04
C PRO A 429 6.12 -9.27 -14.13
N ASP A 430 6.76 -9.29 -15.30
CA ASP A 430 8.10 -9.85 -15.47
C ASP A 430 9.13 -8.96 -14.75
N PRO A 431 9.98 -9.48 -13.84
CA PRO A 431 10.96 -8.67 -13.12
C PRO A 431 12.13 -8.13 -13.96
N GLN A 432 12.36 -8.63 -15.19
CA GLN A 432 13.60 -8.38 -15.94
C GLN A 432 13.45 -8.11 -17.45
N GLN A 433 12.27 -8.20 -18.06
CA GLN A 433 12.15 -7.95 -19.51
C GLN A 433 12.44 -6.48 -19.92
N PRO A 434 13.41 -6.23 -20.82
CA PRO A 434 13.53 -4.96 -21.53
C PRO A 434 12.37 -4.81 -22.53
N LEU A 435 11.91 -3.58 -22.70
CA LEU A 435 10.89 -3.20 -23.68
C LEU A 435 11.25 -3.66 -25.10
N LEU A 436 10.49 -4.59 -25.66
CA LEU A 436 10.29 -4.66 -27.11
C LEU A 436 9.10 -3.78 -27.47
N GLY A 437 9.39 -2.62 -28.04
CA GLY A 437 8.36 -1.73 -28.59
C GLY A 437 7.60 -2.39 -29.75
N PRO A 438 6.44 -1.83 -30.13
CA PRO A 438 5.71 -2.30 -31.31
C PRO A 438 6.61 -2.25 -32.55
N ALA A 439 6.49 -3.27 -33.41
CA ALA A 439 7.22 -3.29 -34.67
C ALA A 439 6.88 -2.05 -35.51
N PRO A 440 7.86 -1.41 -36.17
CA PRO A 440 7.60 -0.23 -36.99
C PRO A 440 6.66 -0.60 -38.15
N GLU A 441 5.63 0.22 -38.36
CA GLU A 441 4.69 0.05 -39.47
C GLU A 441 5.42 0.13 -40.82
N PRO A 442 4.98 -0.64 -41.83
CA PRO A 442 5.59 -0.59 -43.16
C PRO A 442 5.40 0.79 -43.80
N VAL A 443 6.49 1.37 -44.29
CA VAL A 443 6.48 2.63 -45.03
C VAL A 443 5.61 2.46 -46.29
N PRO A 444 4.62 3.33 -46.55
CA PRO A 444 3.84 3.28 -47.78
C PRO A 444 4.73 3.57 -49.01
N GLU A 445 4.71 2.67 -50.00
CA GLU A 445 5.15 2.99 -51.35
C GLU A 445 3.99 3.66 -52.11
N GLY A 446 4.15 4.90 -52.55
CA GLY A 446 3.19 5.62 -53.40
C GLY A 446 2.95 7.07 -53.01
#